data_AF-A0A8T2VVY9-F1
#
_entry.id   AF-A0A8T2VVY9-F1
#
_cell.length_a   1.000
_cell.length_b   1.000
_cell.length_c   1.000
_cell.angle_alpha   90.00
_cell.angle_beta   90.00
_cell.angle_gamma   90.00
#
_symmetry.space_group_name_H-M   'P 1'
#
loop_
_entity.id
_entity.type
_entity.pdbx_description
1 polymer ?
#
loop_
_entity_poly.entity_id
_entity_poly.type
_entity_poly.pdbx_seq_one_letter_code
_entity_poly.pdbx_strand_id
1 'polypeptide(L)'
;MAASSRALIVHPFFVDSLNEPPVTLAPCWPTLPRECLLNVARFLSAKDLCQLSQCSRDLNELAKDESVWENLARKTFNVPHRPDPPTSWRALYKFNFEIFKRVFAGDESDNRGGAHAVRDVWRPLRRGANGGPIRLSVAGSS
;
A
#
# COMPACT_ATOMS: atom_id res chain seq x y z
N MET A 1 -4.54 -36.26 -32.01
CA MET A 1 -3.46 -35.24 -32.13
C MET A 1 -3.99 -33.97 -31.48
N ALA A 2 -3.47 -33.58 -30.32
CA ALA A 2 -3.92 -32.35 -29.65
C ALA A 2 -3.37 -31.14 -30.41
N ALA A 3 -4.26 -30.29 -30.93
CA ALA A 3 -3.86 -29.05 -31.59
C ALA A 3 -3.14 -28.15 -30.57
N SER A 4 -1.94 -27.69 -30.94
CA SER A 4 -1.18 -26.73 -30.16
C SER A 4 -1.95 -25.41 -30.13
N SER A 5 -2.66 -25.15 -29.03
CA SER A 5 -3.51 -23.99 -28.87
C SER A 5 -2.64 -22.74 -28.66
N ARG A 6 -2.19 -22.13 -29.76
CA ARG A 6 -1.47 -20.85 -29.72
C ARG A 6 -2.48 -19.71 -29.59
N ALA A 7 -2.37 -18.96 -28.50
CA ALA A 7 -3.14 -17.73 -28.32
C ALA A 7 -2.65 -16.68 -29.33
N LEU A 8 -3.51 -16.29 -30.27
CA LEU A 8 -3.28 -15.18 -31.21
C LEU A 8 -3.89 -13.92 -30.61
N ILE A 9 -3.07 -12.88 -30.40
CA ILE A 9 -3.56 -11.55 -30.07
C ILE A 9 -3.90 -10.87 -31.40
N VAL A 10 -5.19 -10.63 -31.64
CA VAL A 10 -5.70 -10.08 -32.89
C VAL A 10 -6.06 -8.62 -32.69
N HIS A 11 -5.60 -7.77 -33.59
CA HIS A 11 -5.92 -6.34 -33.55
C HIS A 11 -7.44 -6.12 -33.77
N PRO A 12 -8.10 -5.18 -33.07
CA PRO A 12 -9.55 -4.99 -33.14
C PRO A 12 -10.13 -4.81 -34.56
N PHE A 13 -9.36 -4.20 -35.47
CA PHE A 13 -9.77 -4.02 -36.89
C PHE A 13 -9.71 -5.29 -37.75
N PHE A 14 -9.14 -6.39 -37.25
CA PHE A 14 -8.99 -7.64 -38.01
C PHE A 14 -9.82 -8.78 -37.39
N VAL A 15 -10.77 -8.47 -36.52
CA VAL A 15 -11.63 -9.45 -35.87
C VAL A 15 -12.46 -10.23 -36.89
N ASP A 16 -12.87 -9.59 -37.98
CA ASP A 16 -13.65 -10.20 -39.06
C ASP A 16 -12.84 -11.20 -39.90
N SER A 17 -11.51 -11.19 -39.79
CA SER A 17 -10.62 -12.13 -40.49
C SER A 17 -10.46 -13.47 -39.76
N LEU A 18 -11.08 -13.62 -38.58
CA LEU A 18 -11.00 -14.83 -37.78
C LEU A 18 -12.10 -15.81 -38.17
N ASN A 19 -11.72 -17.09 -38.34
CA ASN A 19 -12.66 -18.18 -38.60
C ASN A 19 -13.58 -18.46 -37.39
N GLU A 20 -13.14 -18.08 -36.19
CA GLU A 20 -13.88 -18.24 -34.94
C GLU A 20 -13.95 -16.89 -34.21
N PRO A 21 -15.07 -16.57 -33.54
CA PRO A 21 -15.17 -15.34 -32.77
C PRO A 21 -14.12 -15.33 -31.66
N PRO A 22 -13.46 -14.19 -31.40
CA PRO A 22 -12.43 -14.13 -30.37
C PRO A 22 -13.04 -14.49 -29.01
N VAL A 23 -12.39 -15.42 -28.30
CA VAL A 23 -12.76 -15.76 -26.94
C VAL A 23 -12.67 -14.48 -26.12
N THR A 24 -13.80 -14.04 -25.59
CA THR A 24 -13.84 -12.94 -24.63
C THR A 24 -13.17 -13.47 -23.38
N LEU A 25 -11.91 -13.10 -23.18
CA LEU A 25 -11.23 -13.38 -21.93
C LEU A 25 -12.10 -12.79 -20.82
N ALA A 26 -12.34 -13.61 -19.79
CA ALA A 26 -13.13 -13.33 -18.60
C ALA A 26 -13.02 -11.88 -18.12
N PRO A 27 -14.04 -11.34 -17.41
CA PRO A 27 -14.13 -9.94 -17.01
C PRO A 27 -12.77 -9.33 -16.69
N CYS A 28 -12.30 -8.42 -17.55
CA CYS A 28 -11.07 -7.71 -17.33
C CYS A 28 -11.21 -6.93 -16.01
N TRP A 29 -10.11 -6.69 -15.29
CA TRP A 29 -10.15 -6.05 -13.97
C TRP A 29 -11.00 -4.75 -13.86
N PRO A 30 -11.21 -3.91 -14.91
CA PRO A 30 -12.14 -2.78 -14.86
C PRO A 30 -13.62 -3.16 -14.69
N THR A 31 -14.00 -4.39 -15.04
CA THR A 31 -15.38 -4.89 -14.93
C THR A 31 -15.69 -5.49 -13.56
N LEU A 32 -14.68 -5.64 -12.70
CA LEU A 32 -14.87 -6.15 -11.33
C LEU A 32 -15.37 -5.04 -10.40
N PRO A 33 -16.26 -5.36 -9.43
CA PRO A 33 -16.65 -4.42 -8.39
C PRO A 33 -15.43 -3.91 -7.59
N ARG A 34 -15.49 -2.65 -7.16
CA ARG A 34 -14.40 -1.99 -6.43
C ARG A 34 -14.05 -2.74 -5.15
N GLU A 35 -15.03 -3.32 -4.48
CA GLU A 35 -14.88 -4.09 -3.24
C GLU A 35 -14.02 -5.34 -3.45
N CYS A 36 -14.19 -6.03 -4.58
CA CYS A 36 -13.38 -7.19 -4.94
C CYS A 36 -11.91 -6.79 -5.13
N LEU A 37 -11.67 -5.69 -5.86
CA LEU A 37 -10.32 -5.18 -6.09
C LEU A 37 -9.65 -4.71 -4.79
N LEU A 38 -10.41 -4.07 -3.89
CA LEU A 38 -9.93 -3.69 -2.57
C LEU A 38 -9.53 -4.91 -1.72
N ASN A 39 -10.33 -5.97 -1.76
CA ASN A 39 -10.01 -7.21 -1.06
C ASN A 39 -8.71 -7.82 -1.57
N VAL A 40 -8.48 -7.82 -2.88
CA VAL A 40 -7.19 -8.25 -3.46
C VAL A 40 -6.06 -7.35 -2.99
N ALA A 41 -6.25 -6.02 -3.02
CA ALA A 41 -5.21 -5.06 -2.64
C ALA A 41 -4.77 -5.19 -1.18
N ARG A 42 -5.65 -5.62 -0.27
CA ARG A 42 -5.31 -5.90 1.14
C ARG A 42 -4.31 -7.05 1.33
N PHE A 43 -4.15 -7.93 0.35
CA PHE A 43 -3.15 -9.01 0.40
C PHE A 43 -1.79 -8.61 -0.18
N LEU A 44 -1.71 -7.46 -0.86
CA LEU A 44 -0.50 -7.00 -1.54
C LEU A 44 0.50 -6.38 -0.55
N SER A 45 1.80 -6.45 -0.90
CA SER A 45 2.83 -5.74 -0.16
C SER A 45 2.85 -4.24 -0.51
N ALA A 46 3.53 -3.42 0.29
CA ALA A 46 3.73 -2.00 -0.02
C ALA A 46 4.40 -1.78 -1.39
N LYS A 47 5.32 -2.67 -1.77
CA LYS A 47 6.03 -2.61 -3.06
C LYS A 47 5.05 -2.88 -4.20
N ASP A 48 4.24 -3.92 -4.07
CA ASP A 48 3.28 -4.32 -5.10
C ASP A 48 2.18 -3.26 -5.26
N LEU A 49 1.71 -2.66 -4.17
CA LEU A 49 0.77 -1.53 -4.24
C LEU A 49 1.34 -0.32 -4.98
N CYS A 50 2.62 0.00 -4.75
CA CYS A 50 3.29 1.07 -5.50
C CYS A 50 3.42 0.74 -6.99
N GLN A 51 3.65 -0.52 -7.35
CA GLN A 51 3.67 -0.96 -8.75
C GLN A 51 2.27 -0.92 -9.37
N LEU A 52 1.27 -1.42 -8.65
CA LEU A 52 -0.14 -1.40 -9.05
C LEU A 52 -0.62 0.02 -9.37
N SER A 53 -0.20 1.00 -8.56
CA SER A 53 -0.57 2.41 -8.76
C SER A 53 -0.05 3.03 -10.05
N GLN A 54 0.95 2.41 -10.68
CA GLN A 54 1.53 2.88 -11.95
C GLN A 54 0.87 2.24 -13.17
N CYS A 55 0.06 1.19 -12.99
CA CYS A 55 -0.54 0.45 -14.10
C CYS A 55 -1.74 1.19 -14.72
N SER A 56 -2.56 1.89 -13.92
CA SER A 56 -3.73 2.62 -14.40
C SER A 56 -4.19 3.70 -13.41
N ARG A 57 -5.06 4.62 -13.86
CA ARG A 57 -5.64 5.66 -13.00
C ARG A 57 -6.57 5.08 -11.93
N ASP A 58 -7.40 4.11 -12.28
CA ASP A 58 -8.34 3.50 -11.33
C ASP A 58 -7.60 2.69 -10.25
N LEU A 59 -6.55 1.96 -10.65
CA LEU A 59 -5.70 1.24 -9.72
C LEU A 59 -4.86 2.17 -8.86
N ASN A 60 -4.51 3.36 -9.34
CA ASN A 60 -3.87 4.39 -8.53
C ASN A 60 -4.80 4.89 -7.42
N GLU A 61 -6.06 5.18 -7.73
CA GLU A 61 -7.05 5.57 -6.71
C GLU A 61 -7.28 4.44 -5.71
N LEU A 62 -7.31 3.19 -6.16
CA LEU A 62 -7.43 2.04 -5.29
C LEU A 62 -6.21 1.85 -4.37
N ALA A 63 -5.00 2.06 -4.91
CA ALA A 63 -3.76 1.99 -4.14
C ALA A 63 -3.58 3.16 -3.14
N LYS A 64 -4.42 4.21 -3.22
CA LYS A 64 -4.47 5.29 -2.23
C LYS A 64 -5.49 5.05 -1.12
N ASP A 65 -6.31 4.00 -1.21
CA ASP A 65 -7.38 3.73 -0.25
C ASP A 65 -6.84 3.53 1.18
N GLU A 66 -7.34 4.31 2.13
CA GLU A 66 -6.87 4.30 3.52
C GLU A 66 -7.07 2.93 4.20
N SER A 67 -8.14 2.19 3.85
CA SER A 67 -8.40 0.88 4.46
C SER A 67 -7.35 -0.17 4.08
N VAL A 68 -6.73 -0.03 2.91
CA VAL A 68 -5.63 -0.90 2.44
C VAL A 68 -4.37 -0.60 3.25
N TRP A 69 -4.03 0.68 3.41
CA TRP A 69 -2.86 1.08 4.19
C TRP A 69 -3.01 0.83 5.69
N GLU A 70 -4.22 0.95 6.25
CA GLU A 70 -4.51 0.52 7.62
C GLU A 70 -4.21 -0.96 7.79
N ASN A 71 -4.79 -1.80 6.93
CA ASN A 71 -4.59 -3.25 7.01
C ASN A 71 -3.11 -3.62 6.93
N LEU A 72 -2.39 -3.00 5.99
CA LEU A 72 -0.97 -3.21 5.79
C LEU A 72 -0.15 -2.76 7.01
N ALA A 73 -0.39 -1.56 7.55
CA ALA A 73 0.31 -1.06 8.73
C ALA A 73 0.07 -1.95 9.96
N ARG A 74 -1.16 -2.43 10.14
CA ARG A 74 -1.50 -3.36 11.23
C ARG A 74 -0.81 -4.70 11.05
N LYS A 75 -0.81 -5.27 9.85
CA LYS A 75 -0.17 -6.56 9.55
C LYS A 75 1.35 -6.50 9.73
N THR A 76 1.99 -5.39 9.34
CA THR A 76 3.46 -5.26 9.35
C THR A 76 4.00 -4.82 10.71
N PHE A 77 3.33 -3.89 11.40
CA PHE A 77 3.86 -3.25 12.61
C PHE A 77 3.03 -3.52 13.88
N ASN A 78 1.98 -4.35 13.79
CA ASN A 78 1.08 -4.67 14.89
C ASN A 78 0.48 -3.44 15.59
N VAL A 79 0.12 -2.41 14.80
CA VAL A 79 -0.45 -1.16 15.31
C VAL A 79 -1.83 -1.43 15.92
N PRO A 80 -2.14 -0.91 17.13
CA PRO A 80 -3.48 -1.03 17.70
C PRO A 80 -4.51 -0.32 16.83
N HIS A 81 -5.71 -0.91 16.71
CA HIS A 81 -6.80 -0.30 15.96
C HIS A 81 -7.19 1.03 16.62
N ARG A 82 -7.07 2.13 15.85
CA ARG A 82 -7.51 3.47 16.24
C ARG A 82 -8.47 3.98 15.16
N PRO A 83 -9.69 4.37 15.53
CA PRO A 83 -10.68 4.86 14.57
C PRO A 83 -10.20 6.15 13.87
N ASP A 84 -9.46 7.01 14.58
CA ASP A 84 -8.94 8.27 14.06
C ASP A 84 -7.43 8.37 14.24
N PRO A 85 -6.62 7.91 13.26
CA PRO A 85 -5.21 8.22 13.28
C PRO A 85 -5.03 9.74 13.07
N PRO A 86 -4.01 10.36 13.71
CA PRO A 86 -3.75 11.80 13.57
C PRO A 86 -3.28 12.21 12.16
N THR A 87 -3.12 11.25 11.25
CA THR A 87 -2.56 11.38 9.90
C THR A 87 -3.00 10.16 9.07
N SER A 88 -2.93 10.24 7.74
CA SER A 88 -3.22 9.09 6.87
C SER A 88 -2.41 7.84 7.24
N TRP A 89 -3.05 6.68 7.13
CA TRP A 89 -2.42 5.37 7.37
C TRP A 89 -1.22 5.14 6.46
N ARG A 90 -1.27 5.66 5.24
CA ARG A 90 -0.14 5.62 4.31
C ARG A 90 1.09 6.35 4.84
N ALA A 91 0.91 7.54 5.40
CA ALA A 91 2.02 8.31 5.97
C ALA A 91 2.54 7.66 7.26
N LEU A 92 1.66 7.09 8.08
CA LEU A 92 2.04 6.30 9.25
C LEU A 92 2.86 5.05 8.87
N TYR A 93 2.44 4.34 7.82
CA TYR A 93 3.19 3.20 7.29
C TYR A 93 4.60 3.61 6.86
N LYS A 94 4.72 4.68 6.05
CA LYS A 94 6.02 5.20 5.59
C LYS A 94 6.92 5.59 6.76
N PHE A 95 6.36 6.30 7.74
CA PHE A 95 7.07 6.71 8.94
C PHE A 95 7.64 5.50 9.70
N ASN A 96 6.81 4.49 9.99
CA ASN A 96 7.25 3.28 10.67
C ASN A 96 8.31 2.57 9.82
N PHE A 97 8.08 2.38 8.52
CA PHE A 97 9.02 1.71 7.64
C PHE A 97 10.41 2.36 7.64
N GLU A 98 10.49 3.69 7.61
CA GLU A 98 11.77 4.42 7.70
C GLU A 98 12.46 4.23 9.04
N ILE A 99 11.72 4.20 10.16
CA ILE A 99 12.30 3.91 11.48
C ILE A 99 12.85 2.50 11.51
N PHE A 100 12.07 1.51 11.08
CA PHE A 100 12.52 0.13 11.00
C PHE A 100 13.77 0.03 10.12
N LYS A 101 13.77 0.66 8.95
CA LYS A 101 14.94 0.69 8.08
C LYS A 101 16.18 1.22 8.81
N ARG A 102 16.09 2.31 9.58
CA ARG A 102 17.23 2.86 10.34
C ARG A 102 17.68 1.97 11.50
N VAL A 103 16.74 1.41 12.25
CA VAL A 103 17.03 0.53 13.40
C VAL A 103 17.69 -0.76 12.94
N PHE A 104 17.21 -1.35 11.83
CA PHE A 104 17.67 -2.64 11.33
C PHE A 104 18.81 -2.56 10.31
N ALA A 105 18.99 -1.42 9.62
CA ALA A 105 20.15 -1.22 8.75
C ALA A 105 21.46 -1.10 9.53
N GLY A 106 21.41 -1.04 10.87
CA GLY A 106 22.59 -0.90 11.71
C GLY A 106 23.30 0.41 11.36
N ASP A 107 22.84 1.52 11.93
CA ASP A 107 23.56 2.78 11.83
C ASP A 107 24.92 2.64 12.56
N GLU A 108 25.91 2.06 11.88
CA GLU A 108 27.32 2.01 12.28
C GLU A 108 27.93 3.42 12.32
N SER A 109 27.21 4.47 11.88
CA SER A 109 27.77 5.81 11.77
C SER A 109 27.52 6.77 12.94
N ASP A 110 26.78 6.43 14.00
CA ASP A 110 26.67 7.40 15.11
C ASP A 110 26.30 6.83 16.49
N ASN A 111 27.32 6.51 17.28
CA ASN A 111 27.21 6.06 18.68
C ASN A 111 26.77 7.18 19.67
N ARG A 112 26.13 8.26 19.20
CA ARG A 112 25.55 9.33 20.05
C ARG A 112 24.18 9.89 19.58
N GLY A 113 23.61 9.41 18.47
CA GLY A 113 22.55 10.15 17.76
C GLY A 113 21.12 9.56 17.77
N GLY A 114 20.93 8.30 18.17
CA GLY A 114 19.66 7.58 17.96
C GLY A 114 18.40 8.27 18.50
N ALA A 115 18.50 8.93 19.67
CA ALA A 115 17.38 9.66 20.27
C ALA A 115 17.02 10.97 19.54
N HIS A 116 17.98 11.60 18.86
CA HIS A 116 17.78 12.83 18.10
C HIS A 116 17.14 12.55 16.73
N ALA A 117 17.60 11.51 16.04
CA ALA A 117 17.02 11.10 14.76
C ALA A 117 15.54 10.70 14.90
N VAL A 118 15.19 9.99 15.98
CA VAL A 118 13.80 9.68 16.32
C VAL A 118 13.02 10.99 16.56
N ARG A 119 13.53 11.92 17.39
CA ARG A 119 12.89 13.23 17.68
C ARG A 119 12.61 14.07 16.44
N ASP A 120 13.50 14.11 15.47
CA ASP A 120 13.32 14.92 14.25
C ASP A 120 12.29 14.32 13.30
N VAL A 121 12.14 12.99 13.28
CA VAL A 121 11.10 12.29 12.53
C VAL A 121 9.72 12.45 13.19
N TRP A 122 9.64 12.61 14.53
CA TRP A 122 8.38 12.94 15.24
C TRP A 122 7.92 14.40 15.08
N ARG A 123 8.77 15.29 14.54
CA ARG A 123 8.51 16.73 14.47
C ARG A 123 7.33 17.12 13.54
N PRO A 124 7.07 16.41 12.43
CA PRO A 124 5.87 16.63 11.60
C PRO A 124 4.59 16.07 12.24
N LEU A 125 4.66 14.91 12.92
CA LEU A 125 3.50 14.25 13.57
C LEU A 125 2.99 14.98 14.83
N ARG A 126 3.83 15.81 15.47
CA ARG A 126 3.39 16.72 16.55
C ARG A 126 2.69 17.98 16.06
N ARG A 127 2.70 18.25 14.75
CA ARG A 127 2.02 19.40 14.13
C ARG A 127 0.83 18.94 13.30
N GLY A 128 -0.05 18.14 13.91
CA GLY A 128 -1.39 17.91 13.41
C GLY A 128 -2.34 19.03 13.86
N ALA A 129 -2.75 19.87 12.91
CA ALA A 129 -3.94 20.73 12.80
C ALA A 129 -4.42 21.66 13.95
N ASN A 130 -4.08 21.47 15.23
CA ASN A 130 -4.41 22.40 16.31
C ASN A 130 -3.32 22.31 17.39
N GLY A 131 -2.53 23.38 17.56
CA GLY A 131 -1.28 23.40 18.31
C GLY A 131 -1.35 23.00 19.79
N GLY A 132 -1.39 21.70 20.07
CA GLY A 132 -1.30 21.12 21.40
C GLY A 132 -0.40 19.88 21.43
N PRO A 133 0.47 19.70 22.44
CA PRO A 133 1.30 18.52 22.55
C PRO A 133 0.46 17.27 22.84
N ILE A 134 0.62 16.23 22.01
CA ILE A 134 0.05 14.89 22.27
C ILE A 134 0.73 14.32 23.52
N ARG A 135 -0.02 14.23 24.63
CA ARG A 135 0.42 13.51 25.84
C ARG A 135 0.39 12.01 25.56
N LEU A 136 1.58 11.41 25.42
CA LEU A 136 1.74 9.97 25.58
C LEU A 136 1.73 9.69 27.09
N SER A 137 0.58 9.25 27.61
CA SER A 137 0.53 8.64 28.94
C SER A 137 1.28 7.31 28.87
N VAL A 138 2.48 7.29 29.45
CA VAL A 138 3.15 6.03 29.81
C VAL A 138 2.33 5.45 30.95
N ALA A 139 1.56 4.40 30.67
CA ALA A 139 0.99 3.57 31.73
C ALA A 139 2.17 2.88 32.43
N GLY A 140 2.53 3.38 33.61
CA GLY A 140 3.41 2.67 34.52
C GLY A 140 2.66 1.45 35.05
N SER A 141 3.17 0.26 34.74
CA SER A 141 2.81 -0.95 35.47
C SER A 141 3.56 -0.95 36.79
N SER A 142 2.80 -1.03 37.89
CA SER A 142 3.30 -1.35 39.23
C SER A 142 3.79 -2.79 39.33
#